data_AF-A0A3B8NV03-F1
#
_entry.id   AF-A0A3B8NV03-F1
#
_cell.length_a   1.000
_cell.length_b   1.000
_cell.length_c   1.000
_cell.angle_alpha   90.00
_cell.angle_beta   90.00
_cell.angle_gamma   90.00
#
_symmetry.space_group_name_H-M   'P 1'
#
loop_
_entity.id
_entity.type
_entity.pdbx_description
1 polymer ?
#
loop_
_entity_poly.entity_id
_entity_poly.type
_entity_poly.pdbx_seq_one_letter_code
_entity_poly.pdbx_strand_id
1 'polypeptide(L)'
;MWNYEKKLQYPVKISRPNAKLAMAVISQFGGPDGELAAANRYLSQRYTMPLSEQKALLTDIATEELNHVEMVCAIVYQLTRNLTMDEIKRSGFDTYFVDHTAGLYPVAASGVPFS
;
A
#
# COMPACT_ATOMS: atom_id res chain seq x y z
N MET A 1 -2.12 10.56 19.40
CA MET A 1 -2.60 11.59 18.47
C MET A 1 -1.83 11.43 17.18
N TRP A 2 -2.49 11.53 16.03
CA TRP A 2 -1.83 11.48 14.72
C TRP A 2 -1.85 12.87 14.11
N ASN A 3 -0.76 13.24 13.43
CA ASN A 3 -0.68 14.44 12.62
C ASN A 3 -0.39 14.00 11.19
N TYR A 4 -1.10 14.56 10.23
CA TYR A 4 -0.85 14.33 8.82
C TYR A 4 -0.10 15.53 8.24
N GLU A 5 0.97 15.26 7.52
CA GLU A 5 1.64 16.25 6.69
C GLU A 5 1.42 15.86 5.23
N LYS A 6 0.98 16.82 4.40
CA LYS A 6 0.66 16.57 2.98
C LYS A 6 1.92 16.43 2.12
N LYS A 7 2.75 15.44 2.45
CA LYS A 7 3.96 15.04 1.73
C LYS A 7 4.19 13.55 1.92
N LEU A 8 4.68 12.89 0.87
CA LEU A 8 5.20 11.54 1.00
C LEU A 8 6.52 11.56 1.79
N GLN A 9 6.76 10.54 2.60
CA GLN A 9 8.04 10.35 3.31
C GLN A 9 9.22 10.34 2.35
N TYR A 10 9.05 9.70 1.18
CA TYR A 10 10.00 9.79 0.07
C TYR A 10 9.27 10.06 -1.27
N PRO A 11 9.78 10.95 -2.14
CA PRO A 11 9.12 11.27 -3.40
C PRO A 11 9.00 10.06 -4.34
N VAL A 12 7.77 9.72 -4.73
CA VAL A 12 7.49 8.73 -5.77
C VAL A 12 7.33 9.45 -7.12
N LYS A 13 8.17 9.12 -8.10
CA LYS A 13 8.18 9.75 -9.44
C LYS A 13 8.24 8.70 -10.55
N ILE A 14 7.08 8.19 -10.96
CA ILE A 14 6.95 7.23 -12.05
C ILE A 14 6.56 7.99 -13.32
N SER A 15 7.34 7.83 -14.39
CA SER A 15 7.13 8.55 -15.65
C SER A 15 6.22 7.81 -16.63
N ARG A 16 6.15 6.47 -16.54
CA ARG A 16 5.38 5.63 -17.46
C ARG A 16 4.45 4.69 -16.69
N PRO A 17 3.12 4.70 -16.98
CA PRO A 17 2.20 3.70 -16.44
C PRO A 17 2.63 2.27 -16.80
N ASN A 18 2.37 1.32 -15.90
CA ASN A 18 2.62 -0.09 -16.09
C ASN A 18 1.67 -0.90 -15.19
N ALA A 19 0.50 -1.25 -15.74
CA ALA A 19 -0.55 -1.97 -15.03
C ALA A 19 -0.09 -3.35 -14.51
N LYS A 20 0.78 -4.05 -15.26
CA LYS A 20 1.30 -5.35 -14.84
C LYS A 20 2.20 -5.23 -13.61
N LEU A 21 3.01 -4.19 -13.54
CA LEU A 21 3.79 -3.89 -12.34
C LEU A 21 2.89 -3.46 -11.18
N ALA A 22 1.83 -2.70 -11.44
CA ALA A 22 0.85 -2.31 -10.43
C ALA A 22 0.22 -3.53 -9.74
N MET A 23 -0.17 -4.56 -10.51
CA MET A 23 -0.72 -5.81 -9.98
C MET A 23 0.26 -6.56 -9.08
N ALA A 24 1.57 -6.49 -9.33
CA ALA A 24 2.56 -7.10 -8.45
C ALA A 24 2.76 -6.26 -7.18
N VAL A 25 2.90 -4.94 -7.35
CA VAL A 25 3.18 -4.00 -6.25
C VAL A 25 2.00 -3.87 -5.29
N ILE A 26 0.76 -4.07 -5.73
CA ILE A 26 -0.42 -3.97 -4.84
C ILE A 26 -0.36 -4.95 -3.67
N SER A 27 0.40 -6.05 -3.80
CA SER A 27 0.65 -6.96 -2.68
C SER A 27 1.42 -6.32 -1.53
N GLN A 28 2.18 -5.25 -1.77
CA GLN A 28 2.80 -4.46 -0.71
C GLN A 28 1.78 -3.54 -0.02
N PHE A 29 0.63 -3.27 -0.63
CA PHE A 29 -0.44 -2.54 0.03
C PHE A 29 -1.28 -3.47 0.91
N GLY A 30 -1.90 -4.50 0.33
CA GLY A 30 -2.88 -5.35 1.03
C GLY A 30 -2.51 -6.82 1.16
N GLY A 31 -1.29 -7.22 0.83
CA GLY A 31 -0.82 -8.58 1.09
C GLY A 31 -0.59 -8.84 2.58
N PRO A 32 -0.52 -10.12 3.00
CA PRO A 32 -0.34 -10.50 4.41
C PRO A 32 0.99 -10.01 5.02
N ASP A 33 2.00 -9.80 4.17
CA ASP A 33 3.31 -9.26 4.53
C ASP A 33 3.52 -7.83 3.99
N GLY A 34 2.45 -7.16 3.55
CA GLY A 34 2.50 -5.79 3.05
C GLY A 34 2.58 -4.74 4.17
N GLU A 35 2.75 -3.49 3.77
CA GLU A 35 2.96 -2.35 4.66
C GLU A 35 1.76 -2.12 5.60
N LEU A 36 0.53 -2.35 5.11
CA LEU A 36 -0.67 -2.24 5.94
C LEU A 36 -0.70 -3.30 7.06
N ALA A 37 -0.23 -4.51 6.75
CA ALA A 37 -0.10 -5.59 7.72
C ALA A 37 0.97 -5.26 8.76
N ALA A 38 2.13 -4.74 8.31
CA ALA A 38 3.22 -4.33 9.17
C ALA A 38 2.78 -3.20 10.13
N ALA A 39 2.18 -2.14 9.61
CA ALA A 39 1.64 -1.03 10.39
C ALA A 39 0.67 -1.52 11.47
N ASN A 40 -0.33 -2.32 11.10
CA ASN A 40 -1.33 -2.84 12.05
C ASN A 40 -0.71 -3.76 13.11
N ARG A 41 0.26 -4.59 12.71
CA ARG A 41 0.98 -5.50 13.62
C ARG A 41 1.73 -4.70 14.69
N TYR A 42 2.56 -3.74 14.30
CA TYR A 42 3.34 -2.95 15.25
C TYR A 42 2.46 -2.03 16.11
N LEU A 43 1.40 -1.44 15.54
CA LEU A 43 0.39 -0.67 16.29
C LEU A 43 -0.30 -1.50 17.36
N SER A 44 -0.54 -2.78 17.10
CA SER A 44 -1.18 -3.69 18.06
C SER A 44 -0.18 -4.14 19.12
N GLN A 45 1.01 -4.59 18.70
CA GLN A 45 2.04 -5.12 19.59
C GLN A 45 2.51 -4.11 20.64
N ARG A 46 2.50 -2.80 20.35
CA ARG A 46 2.90 -1.78 21.32
C ARG A 46 2.08 -1.83 22.62
N TYR A 47 0.81 -2.24 22.56
CA TYR A 47 -0.06 -2.26 23.74
C TYR A 47 0.25 -3.41 24.70
N THR A 48 0.77 -4.51 24.18
CA THR A 48 1.17 -5.68 24.96
C THR A 48 2.67 -5.73 25.26
N MET A 49 3.45 -4.76 24.74
CA MET A 49 4.89 -4.68 24.96
C MET A 49 5.19 -4.26 26.42
N PRO A 50 5.85 -5.11 27.23
CA PRO A 50 6.07 -4.84 28.65
C PRO A 50 7.15 -3.77 28.90
N LEU A 51 8.10 -3.64 27.98
CA LEU A 51 9.22 -2.74 28.12
C LEU A 51 8.92 -1.40 27.44
N SER A 52 9.14 -0.30 28.17
CA SER A 52 8.78 1.05 27.72
C SER A 52 9.54 1.50 26.46
N GLU A 53 10.82 1.16 26.35
CA GLU A 53 11.66 1.54 25.22
C GLU A 53 11.19 0.84 23.92
N GLN A 54 10.86 -0.44 24.01
CA GLN A 54 10.37 -1.23 22.89
C GLN A 54 8.95 -0.80 22.49
N LYS A 55 8.13 -0.36 23.45
CA LYS A 55 6.82 0.23 23.15
C LYS A 55 6.95 1.53 22.35
N ALA A 56 7.93 2.37 22.68
CA ALA A 56 8.26 3.56 21.90
C ALA A 56 8.74 3.16 20.50
N LEU A 57 9.71 2.24 20.40
CA LEU A 57 10.24 1.75 19.13
C LEU A 57 9.14 1.19 18.21
N LEU A 58 8.25 0.35 18.74
CA LEU A 58 7.11 -0.17 17.97
C LEU A 58 6.16 0.93 17.51
N THR A 59 6.01 2.00 18.30
CA THR A 59 5.19 3.15 17.92
C THR A 59 5.84 3.94 16.79
N ASP A 60 7.16 4.12 16.83
CA ASP A 60 7.93 4.81 15.80
C ASP A 60 7.86 4.03 14.48
N ILE A 61 8.16 2.72 14.51
CA ILE A 61 8.11 1.85 13.33
C ILE A 61 6.69 1.81 12.76
N ALA A 62 5.68 1.56 13.60
CA ALA A 62 4.28 1.54 13.15
C ALA A 62 3.84 2.83 12.44
N THR A 63 4.34 3.98 12.92
CA THR A 63 4.05 5.28 12.32
C THR A 63 4.75 5.43 10.97
N GLU A 64 5.98 4.94 10.86
CA GLU A 64 6.71 4.90 9.60
C GLU A 64 6.04 3.99 8.56
N GLU A 65 5.57 2.79 8.94
CA GLU A 65 4.91 1.87 8.00
C GLU A 65 3.61 2.46 7.41
N LEU A 66 2.90 3.34 8.14
CA LEU A 66 1.75 4.05 7.57
C LEU A 66 2.17 5.03 6.47
N ASN A 67 3.38 5.59 6.52
CA ASN A 67 3.93 6.38 5.43
C ASN A 67 4.33 5.49 4.25
N HIS A 68 4.84 4.29 4.52
CA HIS A 68 5.10 3.30 3.46
C HIS A 68 3.81 2.88 2.75
N VAL A 69 2.70 2.70 3.48
CA VAL A 69 1.37 2.49 2.89
C VAL A 69 1.01 3.63 1.92
N GLU A 70 1.19 4.89 2.31
CA GLU A 70 0.91 6.05 1.44
C GLU A 70 1.82 6.03 0.20
N MET A 71 3.10 5.69 0.36
CA MET A 71 4.05 5.58 -0.76
C MET A 71 3.69 4.45 -1.72
N VAL A 72 3.35 3.26 -1.24
CA VAL A 72 2.91 2.14 -2.08
C VAL A 72 1.64 2.52 -2.82
N CYS A 73 0.69 3.17 -2.14
CA CYS A 73 -0.50 3.70 -2.79
C CYS A 73 -0.14 4.69 -3.91
N ALA A 74 0.76 5.63 -3.65
CA ALA A 74 1.24 6.57 -4.66
C ALA A 74 1.92 5.87 -5.85
N ILE A 75 2.67 4.79 -5.61
CA ILE A 75 3.28 3.96 -6.66
C ILE A 75 2.20 3.32 -7.52
N VAL A 76 1.25 2.59 -6.92
CA VAL A 76 0.19 1.89 -7.65
C VAL A 76 -0.64 2.90 -8.45
N TYR A 77 -1.04 4.02 -7.85
CA TYR A 77 -1.74 5.10 -8.53
C TYR A 77 -0.96 5.62 -9.75
N GLN A 78 0.33 5.91 -9.62
CA GLN A 78 1.11 6.42 -10.75
C GLN A 78 1.35 5.37 -11.83
N LEU A 79 1.35 4.08 -11.49
CA LEU A 79 1.44 2.97 -12.44
C LEU A 79 0.13 2.74 -13.21
N THR A 80 -1.02 3.13 -12.65
CA THR A 80 -2.34 2.90 -13.25
C THR A 80 -3.02 4.16 -13.80
N ARG A 81 -2.46 5.35 -13.55
CA ARG A 81 -3.03 6.60 -14.05
C ARG A 81 -3.08 6.62 -15.58
N ASN A 82 -4.18 7.15 -16.12
CA ASN A 82 -4.40 7.39 -17.55
C ASN A 82 -4.34 6.14 -18.44
N LEU A 83 -4.47 4.93 -17.88
CA LEU A 83 -4.58 3.72 -18.70
C LEU A 83 -5.85 3.76 -19.55
N THR A 84 -5.70 3.45 -20.83
CA THR A 84 -6.82 3.22 -21.74
C THR A 84 -7.45 1.85 -21.47
N MET A 85 -8.70 1.66 -21.88
CA MET A 85 -9.37 0.35 -21.76
C MET A 85 -8.62 -0.77 -22.49
N ASP A 86 -7.94 -0.45 -23.61
CA ASP A 86 -7.13 -1.43 -24.34
C ASP A 86 -5.86 -1.81 -23.57
N GLU A 87 -5.24 -0.88 -22.85
CA GLU A 87 -4.09 -1.19 -21.97
C GLU A 87 -4.53 -2.00 -20.74
N ILE A 88 -5.68 -1.67 -20.16
CA ILE A 88 -6.27 -2.42 -19.04
C ILE A 88 -6.49 -3.88 -19.46
N LYS A 89 -7.19 -4.12 -20.57
CA LYS A 89 -7.45 -5.47 -21.08
C LYS A 89 -6.18 -6.22 -21.47
N ARG A 90 -5.24 -5.58 -22.17
CA ARG A 90 -4.00 -6.23 -22.62
C ARG A 90 -3.06 -6.61 -21.46
N SER A 91 -3.14 -5.90 -20.34
CA SER A 91 -2.27 -6.15 -19.19
C SER A 91 -2.81 -7.20 -18.21
N GLY A 92 -4.10 -7.57 -18.30
CA GLY A 92 -4.79 -8.42 -17.33
C GLY A 92 -5.28 -7.67 -16.08
N PHE A 93 -5.15 -6.34 -16.06
CA PHE A 93 -5.64 -5.49 -14.97
C PHE A 93 -7.16 -5.32 -14.98
N ASP A 94 -7.84 -5.78 -16.03
CA ASP A 94 -9.29 -5.79 -16.16
C ASP A 94 -10.00 -6.54 -15.03
N THR A 95 -9.40 -7.62 -14.55
CA THR A 95 -9.90 -8.39 -13.39
C THR A 95 -9.96 -7.57 -12.10
N TYR A 96 -8.95 -6.74 -11.82
CA TYR A 96 -9.00 -5.79 -10.71
C TYR A 96 -9.93 -4.61 -11.03
N PHE A 97 -9.90 -4.14 -12.28
CA PHE A 97 -10.63 -2.96 -12.71
C PHE A 97 -12.15 -3.11 -12.62
N VAL A 98 -12.70 -4.30 -12.86
CA VAL A 98 -14.15 -4.51 -12.75
C VAL A 98 -14.66 -4.29 -11.32
N ASP A 99 -13.85 -4.65 -10.32
CA ASP A 99 -14.24 -4.53 -8.91
C ASP A 99 -13.90 -3.16 -8.31
N HIS A 100 -12.79 -2.56 -8.75
CA HIS A 100 -12.21 -1.38 -8.08
C HIS A 100 -11.86 -0.23 -9.03
N THR A 101 -12.14 -0.36 -10.32
CA THR A 101 -11.68 0.57 -11.38
C THR A 101 -10.15 0.76 -11.32
N ALA A 102 -9.65 1.99 -11.37
CA ALA A 102 -8.25 2.30 -11.07
C ALA A 102 -8.05 2.74 -9.60
N GLY A 103 -9.09 2.64 -8.77
CA GLY A 103 -9.02 2.97 -7.35
C GLY A 103 -8.14 1.97 -6.58
N LEU A 104 -7.65 2.37 -5.41
CA LEU A 104 -6.81 1.51 -4.59
C LEU A 104 -7.64 0.78 -3.54
N TYR A 105 -7.52 -0.53 -3.54
CA TYR A 105 -8.16 -1.43 -2.59
C TYR A 105 -7.09 -2.31 -1.94
N PRO A 106 -7.10 -2.47 -0.61
CA PRO A 106 -6.10 -3.29 0.08
C PRO A 106 -6.32 -4.77 -0.24
N VAL A 107 -5.59 -5.25 -1.24
CA VAL A 107 -5.63 -6.62 -1.74
C VAL A 107 -4.23 -7.13 -2.05
N ALA A 108 -4.03 -8.43 -1.92
CA ALA A 108 -2.83 -9.10 -2.40
C ALA A 108 -2.81 -9.18 -3.94
N ALA A 109 -1.63 -9.40 -4.54
CA ALA A 109 -1.52 -9.67 -5.98
C ALA A 109 -2.30 -10.92 -6.44
N SER A 110 -2.60 -11.83 -5.52
CA SER A 110 -3.45 -13.01 -5.76
C SER A 110 -4.95 -12.70 -5.81
N GLY A 111 -5.36 -11.46 -5.51
CA GLY A 111 -6.77 -11.06 -5.41
C GLY A 111 -7.41 -11.32 -4.04
N VAL A 112 -6.66 -11.83 -3.06
CA VAL A 112 -7.16 -12.03 -1.69
C VAL A 112 -7.24 -10.68 -0.96
N PRO A 113 -8.41 -10.25 -0.48
CA PRO A 113 -8.55 -9.02 0.30
C PRO A 113 -7.76 -9.06 1.61
N PHE A 114 -7.27 -7.91 2.05
CA PHE A 114 -6.67 -7.77 3.38
C PHE A 114 -7.71 -8.06 4.49
N SER A 115 -7.28 -8.72 5.58
CA SER A 115 -8.11 -9.14 6.71
C SER A 115 -7.43 -8.92 8.05
#